data_AF-A0A0B2WVP2-F1
#
_entry.id   AF-A0A0B2WVP2-F1
#
_cell.length_a   1.000
_cell.length_b   1.000
_cell.length_c   1.000
_cell.angle_alpha   90.00
_cell.angle_beta   90.00
_cell.angle_gamma   90.00
#
_symmetry.space_group_name_H-M   'P 1'
#
loop_
_entity.id
_entity.type
_entity.pdbx_description
1 polymer ?
#
loop_
_entity_poly.entity_id
_entity_poly.type
_entity_poly.pdbx_seq_one_letter_code
_entity_poly.pdbx_strand_id
1 'polypeptide(L)'
;MAPNQGLVHPREYDVKDSNVELIGSDIDHRVKYNSAATEPAWNDGAVGAKAGLRVWRIEQFRVVPWPEDQYGQFYDGDSFIVLHSYRAGRESDKLGHDIFFWLGSRTTQDEAGAAAYKTVELDEFLHGAATQHRELQSAPSDEFLALFPRMSIRSGGVRTGFRHVQEDAPKAPTRTLLRVFKSPSASASASAANGLVVHEVEPAVASLDDGDVFILDTGHKIWVWQGKACSPMERAKAAQVVHDMTLAKHVDVEVIAQDESRSRRITELLDGGDDSPRDGFRQRRPMAAAASRRSAGDAVQRPRKLFRLSDASGHLTFDLVKDGGRISQADLDGNDVFLLDDGSRGVWIWEGVGASRQEKASWLSVAQAYIRRLQSGSPDGEHHLVPLAKVRQGNESRAFLGAIAAC
;
A
#
# COMPACT_ATOMS: atom_id res chain seq x y z
N MET A 1 -38.34 12.49 44.60
CA MET A 1 -37.17 11.59 44.46
C MET A 1 -36.23 12.25 43.47
N ALA A 2 -34.96 12.45 43.83
CA ALA A 2 -33.98 13.13 42.97
C ALA A 2 -33.52 12.20 41.81
N PRO A 3 -33.20 12.72 40.62
CA PRO A 3 -33.21 11.93 39.37
C PRO A 3 -31.92 11.16 39.05
N ASN A 4 -30.95 11.08 39.97
CA ASN A 4 -29.56 10.75 39.59
C ASN A 4 -28.97 9.55 40.34
N GLN A 5 -29.77 8.54 40.69
CA GLN A 5 -29.22 7.26 41.17
C GLN A 5 -29.20 6.24 40.03
N GLY A 6 -28.05 6.08 39.38
CA GLY A 6 -27.84 5.06 38.35
C GLY A 6 -26.72 5.31 37.35
N LEU A 7 -26.16 6.52 37.28
CA LEU A 7 -25.02 6.82 36.40
C LEU A 7 -23.72 6.57 37.15
N VAL A 8 -23.11 5.41 36.90
CA VAL A 8 -21.71 5.17 37.26
C VAL A 8 -20.88 6.03 36.33
N HIS A 9 -20.31 7.13 36.82
CA HIS A 9 -19.32 7.87 36.04
C HIS A 9 -18.17 6.92 35.70
N PRO A 10 -17.74 6.82 34.43
CA PRO A 10 -16.49 6.15 34.07
C PRO A 10 -15.39 6.71 34.96
N ARG A 11 -14.51 5.85 35.50
CA ARG A 11 -13.34 6.33 36.27
C ARG A 11 -12.64 7.39 35.43
N GLU A 12 -12.52 8.61 35.96
CA GLU A 12 -11.69 9.64 35.36
C GLU A 12 -10.27 9.08 35.28
N TYR A 13 -9.84 8.82 34.05
CA TYR A 13 -8.52 8.29 33.78
C TYR A 13 -7.53 9.43 34.03
N ASP A 14 -6.65 9.28 35.01
CA ASP A 14 -5.58 10.26 35.21
C ASP A 14 -4.62 10.16 34.03
N VAL A 15 -4.60 11.18 33.18
CA VAL A 15 -3.73 11.23 32.00
C VAL A 15 -2.25 11.16 32.40
N LYS A 16 -1.92 11.49 33.66
CA LYS A 16 -0.57 11.34 34.23
C LYS A 16 -0.14 9.89 34.46
N ASP A 17 -1.09 8.96 34.57
CA ASP A 17 -0.83 7.51 34.59
C ASP A 17 -0.78 6.90 33.17
N SER A 18 -1.00 7.71 32.13
CA SER A 18 -0.76 7.26 30.77
C SER A 18 0.75 7.25 30.51
N ASN A 19 1.29 6.09 30.11
CA ASN A 19 2.72 5.88 29.78
C ASN A 19 3.20 6.69 28.54
N VAL A 20 2.56 7.79 28.21
CA VAL A 20 2.86 8.65 27.06
C VAL A 20 4.25 9.26 27.17
N GLU A 21 4.76 9.53 28.38
CA GLU A 21 6.12 10.05 28.61
C GLU A 21 7.24 9.07 28.18
N LEU A 22 6.95 7.78 28.06
CA LEU A 22 7.94 6.75 27.75
C LEU A 22 7.99 6.38 26.27
N ILE A 23 7.14 6.95 25.40
CA ILE A 23 7.11 6.64 23.97
C ILE A 23 8.49 6.93 23.35
N GLY A 24 9.09 5.92 22.68
CA GLY A 24 10.43 5.98 22.10
C GLY A 24 11.58 5.72 23.08
N SER A 25 11.29 5.35 24.33
CA SER A 25 12.31 4.95 25.32
C SER A 25 12.77 3.50 25.17
N ASP A 26 13.93 3.16 25.73
CA ASP A 26 14.36 1.75 25.84
C ASP A 26 13.33 0.88 26.56
N ILE A 27 12.57 1.46 27.49
CA ILE A 27 11.47 0.79 28.18
C ILE A 27 10.30 0.53 27.23
N ASP A 28 9.92 1.51 26.41
CA ASP A 28 8.88 1.37 25.38
C ASP A 28 9.29 0.40 24.27
N HIS A 29 10.54 0.45 23.80
CA HIS A 29 11.12 -0.56 22.90
C HIS A 29 11.03 -1.96 23.51
N ARG A 30 11.45 -2.12 24.78
CA ARG A 30 11.35 -3.42 25.48
C ARG A 30 9.90 -3.88 25.66
N VAL A 31 8.97 -2.98 25.97
CA VAL A 31 7.54 -3.31 26.10
C VAL A 31 6.94 -3.72 24.76
N LYS A 32 7.26 -2.99 23.69
CA LYS A 32 6.86 -3.32 22.31
C LYS A 32 7.46 -4.65 21.87
N TYR A 33 8.73 -4.89 22.14
CA TYR A 33 9.38 -6.17 21.86
C TYR A 33 8.70 -7.31 22.62
N ASN A 34 8.40 -7.13 23.91
CA ASN A 34 7.71 -8.15 24.69
C ASN A 34 6.29 -8.41 24.16
N SER A 35 5.56 -7.37 23.74
CA SER A 35 4.27 -7.51 23.04
C SER A 35 4.44 -8.31 21.74
N ALA A 36 5.42 -7.93 20.93
CA ALA A 36 5.72 -8.57 19.65
C ALA A 36 6.13 -10.05 19.82
N ALA A 37 6.91 -10.36 20.85
CA ALA A 37 7.33 -11.73 21.16
C ALA A 37 6.16 -12.64 21.56
N THR A 38 5.07 -12.04 22.07
CA THR A 38 3.84 -12.77 22.40
C THR A 38 2.83 -12.83 21.26
N GLU A 39 3.01 -12.04 20.19
CA GLU A 39 2.14 -12.04 19.02
C GLU A 39 2.39 -13.32 18.18
N PRO A 40 1.40 -14.22 18.07
CA PRO A 40 1.58 -15.48 17.34
C PRO A 40 1.94 -15.29 15.87
N ALA A 41 1.53 -14.18 15.26
CA ALA A 41 1.86 -13.87 13.86
C ALA A 41 3.36 -13.69 13.62
N TRP A 42 4.12 -13.21 14.62
CA TRP A 42 5.56 -13.00 14.52
C TRP A 42 6.35 -14.21 15.02
N ASN A 43 5.85 -14.90 16.03
CA ASN A 43 6.55 -15.97 16.71
C ASN A 43 6.31 -17.36 16.07
N ASP A 44 6.39 -17.44 14.74
CA ASP A 44 6.26 -18.69 13.96
C ASP A 44 7.60 -19.46 13.83
N GLY A 45 8.68 -18.90 14.38
CA GLY A 45 10.05 -19.44 14.29
C GLY A 45 10.73 -19.24 12.92
N ALA A 46 10.09 -18.54 11.98
CA ALA A 46 10.62 -18.26 10.65
C ALA A 46 10.81 -16.76 10.39
N VAL A 47 9.96 -15.89 10.95
CA VAL A 47 10.13 -14.42 10.88
C VAL A 47 11.49 -14.03 11.45
N GLY A 48 12.28 -13.27 10.68
CA GLY A 48 13.64 -12.88 11.06
C GLY A 48 14.71 -13.98 10.90
N ALA A 49 14.33 -15.24 10.70
CA ALA A 49 15.24 -16.38 10.60
C ALA A 49 15.39 -16.94 9.18
N LYS A 50 14.34 -16.86 8.34
CA LYS A 50 14.33 -17.38 6.97
C LYS A 50 13.96 -16.29 5.97
N ALA A 51 14.65 -16.29 4.83
CA ALA A 51 14.26 -15.48 3.68
C ALA A 51 12.92 -15.98 3.12
N GLY A 52 12.07 -15.06 2.66
CA GLY A 52 10.74 -15.38 2.15
C GLY A 52 9.78 -14.19 2.22
N LEU A 53 8.60 -14.41 1.65
CA LEU A 53 7.48 -13.47 1.69
C LEU A 53 6.44 -13.97 2.71
N ARG A 54 5.98 -13.08 3.57
CA ARG A 54 4.90 -13.33 4.54
C ARG A 54 3.85 -12.24 4.37
N VAL A 55 2.58 -12.63 4.35
CA VAL A 55 1.46 -11.68 4.25
C VAL A 55 0.49 -11.97 5.38
N TRP A 56 0.02 -10.91 6.02
CA TRP A 56 -1.02 -10.96 7.04
C TRP A 56 -2.10 -9.95 6.72
N ARG A 57 -3.35 -10.31 7.04
CA ARG A 57 -4.51 -9.43 6.99
C ARG A 57 -4.84 -8.93 8.39
N ILE A 58 -5.23 -7.67 8.49
CA ILE A 58 -5.75 -7.11 9.74
C ILE A 58 -7.22 -7.47 9.87
N GLU A 59 -7.58 -8.18 10.94
CA GLU A 59 -8.95 -8.59 11.24
C GLU A 59 -9.30 -8.24 12.67
N GLN A 60 -10.13 -7.22 12.87
CA GLN A 60 -10.57 -6.79 14.21
C GLN A 60 -9.40 -6.60 15.19
N PHE A 61 -8.42 -5.77 14.81
CA PHE A 61 -7.16 -5.51 15.53
C PHE A 61 -6.17 -6.68 15.65
N ARG A 62 -6.45 -7.83 15.05
CA ARG A 62 -5.55 -8.99 15.06
C ARG A 62 -4.79 -9.11 13.74
N VAL A 63 -3.58 -9.65 13.83
CA VAL A 63 -2.75 -9.97 12.67
C VAL A 63 -3.00 -11.42 12.30
N VAL A 64 -3.74 -11.64 11.20
CA VAL A 64 -4.13 -12.99 10.76
C VAL A 64 -3.27 -13.39 9.56
N PRO A 65 -2.56 -14.54 9.60
CA PRO A 65 -1.81 -15.03 8.45
C PRO A 65 -2.68 -15.16 7.21
N TRP A 66 -2.24 -14.58 6.11
CA TRP A 66 -2.91 -14.70 4.83
C TRP A 66 -2.48 -16.01 4.16
N PRO A 67 -3.41 -16.78 3.55
CA PRO A 67 -3.04 -18.04 2.89
C PRO A 67 -2.02 -17.83 1.76
N GLU A 68 -0.99 -18.68 1.68
CA GLU A 68 0.10 -18.52 0.70
C GLU A 68 -0.40 -18.63 -0.75
N ASP A 69 -1.45 -19.42 -1.00
CA ASP A 69 -2.13 -19.52 -2.30
C ASP A 69 -2.90 -18.25 -2.70
N GLN A 70 -3.18 -17.37 -1.72
CA GLN A 70 -3.85 -16.09 -1.91
C GLN A 70 -2.89 -14.91 -1.91
N TYR A 71 -1.57 -15.13 -1.86
CA TYR A 71 -0.59 -14.04 -1.95
C TYR A 71 -0.76 -13.26 -3.26
N GLY A 72 -0.83 -11.93 -3.14
CA GLY A 72 -1.14 -11.02 -4.24
C GLY A 72 -2.63 -10.69 -4.38
N GLN A 73 -3.52 -11.36 -3.63
CA GLN A 73 -4.93 -10.98 -3.52
C GLN A 73 -5.13 -10.04 -2.34
N PHE A 74 -5.69 -8.85 -2.60
CA PHE A 74 -5.97 -7.82 -1.62
C PHE A 74 -7.44 -7.40 -1.70
N TYR A 75 -8.00 -6.97 -0.58
CA TYR A 75 -9.37 -6.46 -0.49
C TYR A 75 -9.35 -4.97 -0.21
N ASP A 76 -10.06 -4.19 -1.01
CA ASP A 76 -10.04 -2.73 -0.88
C ASP A 76 -10.64 -2.17 0.41
N GLY A 77 -11.43 -2.96 1.13
CA GLY A 77 -11.94 -2.66 2.46
C GLY A 77 -11.01 -3.02 3.61
N ASP A 78 -9.87 -3.66 3.36
CA ASP A 78 -9.00 -4.20 4.40
C ASP A 78 -7.63 -3.49 4.44
N SER A 79 -6.86 -3.80 5.50
CA SER A 79 -5.44 -3.45 5.59
C SER A 79 -4.59 -4.72 5.73
N PHE A 80 -3.39 -4.71 5.15
CA PHE A 80 -2.47 -5.86 5.15
C PHE A 80 -1.07 -5.46 5.61
N ILE A 81 -0.34 -6.42 6.16
CA ILE A 81 1.09 -6.32 6.43
C ILE A 81 1.80 -7.35 5.58
N VAL A 82 2.84 -6.94 4.86
CA VAL A 82 3.67 -7.79 4.02
C VAL A 82 5.10 -7.67 4.49
N LEU A 83 5.72 -8.78 4.88
CA LEU A 83 7.15 -8.85 5.19
C LEU A 83 7.87 -9.57 4.05
N HIS A 84 8.86 -8.90 3.47
CA HIS A 84 9.80 -9.50 2.55
C HIS A 84 11.18 -9.58 3.21
N SER A 85 11.64 -10.79 3.47
CA SER A 85 12.98 -11.07 4.03
C SER A 85 13.87 -11.64 2.94
N TYR A 86 15.05 -11.04 2.74
CA TYR A 86 15.99 -11.42 1.68
C TYR A 86 17.42 -11.48 2.21
N ARG A 87 18.30 -12.23 1.54
CA ARG A 87 19.73 -12.30 1.94
C ARG A 87 20.43 -11.00 1.57
N ALA A 88 21.02 -10.33 2.56
CA ALA A 88 21.74 -9.08 2.40
C ALA A 88 23.16 -9.33 1.84
N GLY A 89 23.23 -9.72 0.55
CA GLY A 89 24.49 -10.03 -0.14
C GLY A 89 24.62 -11.52 -0.51
N ARG A 90 25.58 -11.84 -1.37
CA ARG A 90 25.79 -13.23 -1.85
C ARG A 90 26.47 -14.13 -0.81
N GLU A 91 27.21 -13.55 0.12
CA GLU A 91 28.05 -14.27 1.10
C GLU A 91 27.72 -13.95 2.57
N SER A 92 26.65 -13.19 2.84
CA SER A 92 26.22 -12.88 4.21
C SER A 92 25.00 -13.71 4.59
N ASP A 93 25.02 -14.27 5.80
CA ASP A 93 23.84 -14.86 6.44
C ASP A 93 22.91 -13.78 7.03
N LYS A 94 23.30 -12.49 6.99
CA LYS A 94 22.43 -11.40 7.45
C LYS A 94 21.24 -11.26 6.50
N LEU A 95 20.04 -11.23 7.07
CA LEU A 95 18.82 -10.93 6.34
C LEU A 95 18.58 -9.42 6.32
N GLY A 96 18.13 -8.91 5.18
CA GLY A 96 17.47 -7.62 5.06
C GLY A 96 15.96 -7.83 5.10
N HIS A 97 15.24 -6.85 5.66
CA HIS A 97 13.80 -6.93 5.85
C HIS A 97 13.13 -5.66 5.32
N ASP A 98 12.11 -5.83 4.50
CA ASP A 98 11.18 -4.76 4.11
C ASP A 98 9.78 -5.13 4.63
N ILE A 99 9.18 -4.25 5.41
CA ILE A 99 7.79 -4.36 5.88
C ILE A 99 6.95 -3.34 5.12
N PHE A 100 5.97 -3.81 4.38
CA PHE A 100 4.99 -2.98 3.70
C PHE A 100 3.65 -3.08 4.42
N PHE A 101 3.04 -1.96 4.78
CA PHE A 101 1.65 -1.96 5.24
C PHE A 101 0.77 -1.34 4.15
N TRP A 102 -0.11 -2.17 3.63
CA TRP A 102 -1.00 -1.83 2.54
C TRP A 102 -2.35 -1.37 3.09
N LEU A 103 -2.83 -0.25 2.57
CA LEU A 103 -4.10 0.37 2.93
C LEU A 103 -5.05 0.34 1.73
N GLY A 104 -6.13 -0.42 1.87
CA GLY A 104 -7.21 -0.45 0.89
C GLY A 104 -7.93 0.89 0.77
N SER A 105 -8.49 1.19 -0.40
CA SER A 105 -9.15 2.49 -0.62
C SER A 105 -10.41 2.71 0.22
N ARG A 106 -10.96 1.65 0.81
CA ARG A 106 -12.12 1.64 1.70
C ARG A 106 -11.79 1.08 3.09
N THR A 107 -10.52 0.91 3.43
CA THR A 107 -10.14 0.42 4.77
C THR A 107 -10.56 1.39 5.86
N THR A 108 -10.91 0.84 7.01
CA THR A 108 -11.34 1.64 8.16
C THR A 108 -10.16 2.25 8.92
N GLN A 109 -10.44 3.30 9.70
CA GLN A 109 -9.41 4.01 10.45
C GLN A 109 -8.74 3.11 11.50
N ASP A 110 -9.51 2.22 12.14
CA ASP A 110 -8.99 1.26 13.09
C ASP A 110 -8.09 0.22 12.45
N GLU A 111 -8.47 -0.32 11.29
CA GLU A 111 -7.63 -1.27 10.55
C GLU A 111 -6.34 -0.61 10.04
N ALA A 112 -6.43 0.59 9.47
CA ALA A 112 -5.26 1.33 9.03
C ALA A 112 -4.32 1.68 10.19
N GLY A 113 -4.89 2.08 11.33
CA GLY A 113 -4.14 2.35 12.56
C GLY A 113 -3.50 1.08 13.14
N ALA A 114 -4.23 -0.03 13.13
CA ALA A 114 -3.72 -1.33 13.57
C ALA A 114 -2.58 -1.83 12.68
N ALA A 115 -2.71 -1.70 11.35
CA ALA A 115 -1.65 -2.05 10.41
C ALA A 115 -0.38 -1.25 10.67
N ALA A 116 -0.49 0.08 10.80
CA ALA A 116 0.65 0.95 11.08
C ALA A 116 1.31 0.62 12.43
N TYR A 117 0.50 0.41 13.49
CA TYR A 117 1.01 0.04 14.81
C TYR A 117 1.72 -1.32 14.79
N LYS A 118 1.10 -2.33 14.16
CA LYS A 118 1.63 -3.69 14.06
C LYS A 118 2.87 -3.78 13.17
N THR A 119 3.03 -2.89 12.19
CA THR A 119 4.28 -2.75 11.45
C THR A 119 5.43 -2.27 12.33
N VAL A 120 5.18 -1.32 13.23
CA VAL A 120 6.20 -0.88 14.21
C VAL A 120 6.51 -2.01 15.20
N GLU A 121 5.50 -2.74 15.66
CA GLU A 121 5.69 -3.92 16.52
C GLU A 121 6.53 -5.02 15.83
N LEU A 122 6.27 -5.31 14.56
CA LEU A 122 7.05 -6.27 13.77
C LEU A 122 8.49 -5.80 13.53
N ASP A 123 8.72 -4.51 13.25
CA ASP A 123 10.08 -3.98 13.13
C ASP A 123 10.84 -4.10 14.46
N GLU A 124 10.16 -3.84 15.59
CA GLU A 124 10.75 -4.05 16.91
C GLU A 124 11.11 -5.51 17.16
N PHE A 125 10.26 -6.46 16.76
CA PHE A 125 10.57 -7.90 16.79
C PHE A 125 11.82 -8.24 15.97
N LEU A 126 12.03 -7.54 14.86
CA LEU A 126 13.22 -7.62 14.01
C LEU A 126 14.36 -6.71 14.49
N HIS A 127 14.30 -6.21 15.73
CA HIS A 127 15.30 -5.36 16.38
C HIS A 127 15.57 -4.03 15.65
N GLY A 128 14.57 -3.49 14.96
CA GLY A 128 14.66 -2.27 14.17
C GLY A 128 15.50 -2.44 12.89
N ALA A 129 15.59 -3.67 12.38
CA ALA A 129 16.35 -3.98 11.17
C ALA A 129 15.55 -3.83 9.88
N ALA A 130 14.22 -3.62 9.96
CA ALA A 130 13.38 -3.55 8.79
C ALA A 130 13.19 -2.13 8.28
N THR A 131 13.12 -2.01 6.96
CA THR A 131 12.62 -0.79 6.32
C THR A 131 11.09 -0.84 6.29
N GLN A 132 10.44 0.21 6.77
CA GLN A 132 8.98 0.28 6.83
C GLN A 132 8.45 1.10 5.65
N HIS A 133 7.49 0.58 4.90
CA HIS A 133 6.91 1.19 3.70
C HIS A 133 5.40 1.34 3.82
N ARG A 134 4.88 2.54 3.54
CA ARG A 134 3.43 2.78 3.46
C ARG A 134 2.95 2.59 2.01
N GLU A 135 2.06 1.62 1.82
CA GLU A 135 1.51 1.30 0.50
C GLU A 135 0.03 1.67 0.41
N LEU A 136 -0.33 2.52 -0.56
CA LEU A 136 -1.72 2.87 -0.83
C LEU A 136 -2.22 2.09 -2.04
N GLN A 137 -3.43 1.53 -1.99
CA GLN A 137 -4.04 0.85 -3.14
C GLN A 137 -3.98 1.67 -4.43
N SER A 138 -4.24 2.98 -4.33
CA SER A 138 -4.24 3.89 -5.48
C SER A 138 -2.84 4.18 -6.01
N ALA A 139 -1.78 3.99 -5.23
CA ALA A 139 -0.41 4.27 -5.66
C ALA A 139 0.62 3.37 -4.96
N PRO A 140 0.64 2.06 -5.22
CA PRO A 140 1.68 1.19 -4.69
C PRO A 140 3.05 1.55 -5.27
N SER A 141 4.10 1.27 -4.49
CA SER A 141 5.50 1.39 -4.90
C SER A 141 5.88 0.32 -5.95
N ASP A 142 6.96 0.58 -6.69
CA ASP A 142 7.49 -0.39 -7.65
C ASP A 142 8.03 -1.63 -6.93
N GLU A 143 8.63 -1.43 -5.76
CA GLU A 143 9.13 -2.46 -4.86
C GLU A 143 7.99 -3.39 -4.42
N PHE A 144 6.86 -2.84 -3.99
CA PHE A 144 5.71 -3.64 -3.57
C PHE A 144 5.10 -4.43 -4.73
N LEU A 145 4.90 -3.79 -5.89
CA LEU A 145 4.36 -4.47 -7.07
C LEU A 145 5.25 -5.61 -7.55
N ALA A 146 6.58 -5.46 -7.45
CA ALA A 146 7.54 -6.48 -7.84
C ALA A 146 7.41 -7.78 -7.02
N LEU A 147 6.89 -7.71 -5.78
CA LEU A 147 6.65 -8.88 -4.92
C LEU A 147 5.49 -9.73 -5.42
N PHE A 148 4.55 -9.15 -6.19
CA PHE A 148 3.30 -9.81 -6.58
C PHE A 148 3.12 -9.84 -8.10
N PRO A 149 3.73 -10.83 -8.81
CA PRO A 149 3.51 -11.02 -10.25
C PRO A 149 2.04 -11.24 -10.65
N ARG A 150 1.20 -11.65 -9.69
CA ARG A 150 -0.24 -11.86 -9.86
C ARG A 150 -1.03 -11.03 -8.86
N MET A 151 -0.94 -9.70 -8.96
CA MET A 151 -1.72 -8.81 -8.10
C MET A 151 -3.20 -8.78 -8.52
N SER A 152 -4.10 -9.01 -7.57
CA SER A 152 -5.54 -8.82 -7.71
C SER A 152 -6.08 -8.01 -6.54
N ILE A 153 -6.92 -7.01 -6.83
CA ILE A 153 -7.63 -6.21 -5.83
C ILE A 153 -9.12 -6.50 -6.00
N ARG A 154 -9.78 -6.92 -4.93
CA ARG A 154 -11.19 -7.30 -4.88
C ARG A 154 -11.99 -6.32 -4.03
N SER A 155 -13.26 -6.18 -4.35
CA SER A 155 -14.18 -5.36 -3.57
C SER A 155 -14.66 -6.12 -2.33
N GLY A 156 -14.67 -5.44 -1.18
CA GLY A 156 -15.17 -5.98 0.08
C GLY A 156 -14.08 -5.99 1.15
N GLY A 157 -14.28 -6.78 2.20
CA GLY A 157 -13.36 -6.85 3.32
C GLY A 157 -13.95 -7.60 4.51
N VAL A 158 -13.19 -7.66 5.60
CA VAL A 158 -13.59 -8.26 6.87
C VAL A 158 -14.48 -7.30 7.66
N ARG A 159 -15.35 -7.88 8.49
CA ARG A 159 -16.22 -7.13 9.39
C ARG A 159 -15.37 -6.37 10.42
N THR A 160 -15.58 -5.06 10.49
CA THR A 160 -14.78 -4.14 11.32
C THR A 160 -14.99 -4.37 12.82
N GLY A 161 -14.10 -3.83 13.65
CA GLY A 161 -14.24 -3.82 15.11
C GLY A 161 -15.24 -2.78 15.65
N PHE A 162 -15.66 -1.80 14.82
CA PHE A 162 -16.48 -0.64 15.24
C PHE A 162 -17.84 -0.51 14.55
N ARG A 163 -18.19 -1.37 13.59
CA ARG A 163 -19.49 -1.31 12.91
C ARG A 163 -20.05 -2.69 12.58
N HIS A 164 -21.33 -2.86 12.91
CA HIS A 164 -22.12 -4.04 12.59
C HIS A 164 -22.47 -4.04 11.10
N VAL A 165 -22.03 -5.06 10.35
CA VAL A 165 -22.54 -5.36 9.00
C VAL A 165 -23.67 -6.38 9.19
N GLN A 166 -24.89 -6.07 8.75
CA GLN A 166 -26.00 -7.02 8.81
C GLN A 166 -25.66 -8.26 7.96
N GLU A 167 -25.54 -9.41 8.61
CA GLU A 167 -25.09 -10.68 8.01
C GLU A 167 -26.20 -11.43 7.22
N ASP A 168 -27.43 -10.91 7.16
CA ASP A 168 -28.61 -11.70 6.73
C ASP A 168 -29.35 -11.18 5.47
N ALA A 169 -28.71 -10.39 4.61
CA ALA A 169 -29.28 -10.14 3.28
C ALA A 169 -28.79 -11.24 2.31
N PRO A 170 -29.68 -12.05 1.71
CA PRO A 170 -29.27 -13.01 0.69
C PRO A 170 -28.51 -12.26 -0.41
N LYS A 171 -27.24 -12.61 -0.63
CA LYS A 171 -26.45 -12.07 -1.75
C LYS A 171 -27.20 -12.39 -3.03
N ALA A 172 -27.91 -11.39 -3.57
CA ALA A 172 -28.36 -11.40 -4.95
C ALA A 172 -27.16 -11.78 -5.82
N PRO A 173 -27.33 -12.44 -6.98
CA PRO A 173 -26.22 -12.77 -7.86
C PRO A 173 -25.55 -11.46 -8.31
N THR A 174 -24.53 -11.03 -7.57
CA THR A 174 -23.83 -9.79 -7.80
C THR A 174 -22.94 -10.02 -9.00
N ARG A 175 -23.23 -9.32 -10.09
CA ARG A 175 -22.34 -9.27 -11.25
C ARG A 175 -21.00 -8.70 -10.79
N THR A 176 -19.92 -9.37 -11.16
CA THR A 176 -18.56 -8.90 -10.84
C THR A 176 -17.87 -8.51 -12.12
N LEU A 177 -17.29 -7.30 -12.16
CA LEU A 177 -16.51 -6.83 -13.29
C LEU A 177 -15.04 -6.66 -12.85
N LEU A 178 -14.15 -7.40 -13.51
CA LEU A 178 -12.71 -7.30 -13.29
C LEU A 178 -12.06 -6.57 -14.45
N ARG A 179 -11.31 -5.52 -14.17
CA ARG A 179 -10.47 -4.81 -15.13
C ARG A 179 -9.04 -5.33 -15.04
N VAL A 180 -8.49 -5.76 -16.16
CA VAL A 180 -7.11 -6.25 -16.30
C VAL A 180 -6.32 -5.21 -17.07
N PHE A 181 -5.30 -4.65 -16.42
CA PHE A 181 -4.50 -3.56 -16.99
C PHE A 181 -3.05 -3.61 -16.53
N LYS A 182 -2.16 -3.02 -17.32
CA LYS A 182 -0.78 -2.78 -16.88
C LYS A 182 -0.71 -1.62 -15.88
N SER A 183 -0.18 -1.89 -14.69
CA SER A 183 0.17 -0.90 -13.69
C SER A 183 0.99 0.22 -14.34
N PRO A 184 0.60 1.48 -14.16
CA PRO A 184 1.31 2.62 -14.74
C PRO A 184 2.76 2.76 -14.29
N SER A 185 3.13 2.14 -13.16
CA SER A 185 4.46 2.23 -12.55
C SER A 185 5.47 1.23 -13.14
N ALA A 186 4.98 0.23 -13.90
CA ALA A 186 5.80 -0.79 -14.56
C ALA A 186 6.58 -0.26 -15.78
N SER A 187 7.50 0.67 -15.53
CA SER A 187 8.47 1.17 -16.51
C SER A 187 9.73 0.29 -16.55
N ALA A 188 10.11 -0.11 -17.76
CA ALA A 188 11.38 -0.60 -18.33
C ALA A 188 12.37 -1.49 -17.53
N SER A 189 12.46 -1.39 -16.21
CA SER A 189 13.46 -2.03 -15.35
C SER A 189 12.92 -3.25 -14.58
N ALA A 190 11.64 -3.22 -14.17
CA ALA A 190 10.98 -4.42 -13.64
C ALA A 190 10.53 -5.31 -14.81
N SER A 191 10.73 -6.63 -14.69
CA SER A 191 10.33 -7.60 -15.73
C SER A 191 8.93 -7.27 -16.24
N ALA A 192 8.76 -7.19 -17.56
CA ALA A 192 7.51 -6.78 -18.20
C ALA A 192 6.28 -7.63 -17.78
N ALA A 193 6.50 -8.77 -17.10
CA ALA A 193 5.49 -9.66 -16.55
C ALA A 193 4.96 -9.24 -15.17
N ASN A 194 5.72 -8.50 -14.34
CA ASN A 194 5.33 -8.16 -12.96
C ASN A 194 4.46 -6.90 -12.82
N GLY A 195 3.99 -6.35 -13.94
CA GLY A 195 3.25 -5.10 -13.98
C GLY A 195 1.75 -5.23 -14.20
N LEU A 196 1.17 -6.42 -14.24
CA LEU A 196 -0.25 -6.61 -14.57
C LEU A 196 -1.10 -6.70 -13.31
N VAL A 197 -2.16 -5.91 -13.26
CA VAL A 197 -3.09 -5.82 -12.11
C VAL A 197 -4.48 -6.23 -12.56
N VAL A 198 -5.16 -7.02 -11.72
CA VAL A 198 -6.58 -7.39 -11.87
C VAL A 198 -7.37 -6.66 -10.79
N HIS A 199 -8.15 -5.65 -11.15
CA HIS A 199 -8.88 -4.81 -10.20
C HIS A 199 -10.39 -4.98 -10.38
N GLU A 200 -11.10 -5.27 -9.30
CA GLU A 200 -12.56 -5.31 -9.30
C GLU A 200 -13.14 -3.89 -9.32
N VAL A 201 -13.88 -3.59 -10.38
CA VAL A 201 -14.51 -2.30 -10.63
C VAL A 201 -16.03 -2.43 -10.61
N GLU A 202 -16.72 -1.31 -10.50
CA GLU A 202 -18.18 -1.27 -10.57
C GLU A 202 -18.67 -1.90 -11.90
N PRO A 203 -19.66 -2.82 -11.87
CA PRO A 203 -20.16 -3.49 -13.06
C PRO A 203 -21.09 -2.58 -13.88
N ALA A 204 -20.52 -1.50 -14.41
CA ALA A 204 -21.20 -0.47 -15.21
C ALA A 204 -20.42 -0.16 -16.49
N VAL A 205 -21.09 0.37 -17.51
CA VAL A 205 -20.45 0.78 -18.77
C VAL A 205 -19.42 1.90 -18.53
N ALA A 206 -19.67 2.76 -17.54
CA ALA A 206 -18.77 3.83 -17.12
C ALA A 206 -17.40 3.33 -16.60
N SER A 207 -17.27 2.03 -16.28
CA SER A 207 -16.00 1.42 -15.87
C SER A 207 -15.11 1.01 -17.05
N LEU A 208 -15.66 0.91 -18.26
CA LEU A 208 -14.96 0.41 -19.44
C LEU A 208 -13.93 1.42 -19.98
N ASP A 209 -12.87 0.87 -20.59
CA ASP A 209 -11.83 1.64 -21.26
C ASP A 209 -11.31 0.87 -22.49
N ASP A 210 -11.16 1.57 -23.60
CA ASP A 210 -10.71 0.98 -24.87
C ASP A 210 -9.31 0.33 -24.79
N GLY A 211 -8.49 0.73 -23.81
CA GLY A 211 -7.11 0.31 -23.64
C GLY A 211 -6.89 -0.93 -22.78
N ASP A 212 -7.94 -1.50 -22.18
CA ASP A 212 -7.81 -2.58 -21.19
C ASP A 212 -8.70 -3.80 -21.51
N VAL A 213 -8.56 -4.88 -20.74
CA VAL A 213 -9.39 -6.09 -20.86
C VAL A 213 -10.31 -6.21 -19.64
N PHE A 214 -11.55 -6.59 -19.86
CA PHE A 214 -12.56 -6.69 -18.80
C PHE A 214 -13.15 -8.11 -18.75
N ILE A 215 -13.33 -8.63 -17.54
CA ILE A 215 -13.91 -9.95 -17.28
C ILE A 215 -15.19 -9.72 -16.48
N LEU A 216 -16.34 -9.96 -17.10
CA LEU A 216 -17.67 -9.86 -16.50
C LEU A 216 -18.16 -11.25 -16.11
N ASP A 217 -18.30 -11.47 -14.82
CA ASP A 217 -18.91 -12.66 -14.24
C ASP A 217 -20.40 -12.40 -13.95
N THR A 218 -21.27 -13.12 -14.65
CA THR A 218 -22.73 -13.05 -14.48
C THR A 218 -23.29 -14.20 -13.64
N GLY A 219 -22.41 -14.97 -12.98
CA GLY A 219 -22.73 -16.14 -12.18
C GLY A 219 -22.87 -17.42 -13.01
N HIS A 220 -23.59 -17.37 -14.12
CA HIS A 220 -23.83 -18.53 -15.01
C HIS A 220 -22.91 -18.56 -16.25
N LYS A 221 -22.27 -17.43 -16.57
CA LYS A 221 -21.37 -17.28 -17.71
C LYS A 221 -20.34 -16.18 -17.44
N ILE A 222 -19.12 -16.40 -17.92
CA ILE A 222 -18.03 -15.42 -17.90
C ILE A 222 -17.88 -14.81 -19.30
N TRP A 223 -17.85 -13.49 -19.36
CA TRP A 223 -17.62 -12.74 -20.59
C TRP A 223 -16.29 -12.01 -20.50
N VAL A 224 -15.45 -12.13 -21.53
CA VAL A 224 -14.18 -11.42 -21.64
C VAL A 224 -14.31 -10.39 -22.75
N TRP A 225 -14.37 -9.12 -22.37
CA TRP A 225 -14.40 -8.01 -23.31
C TRP A 225 -12.99 -7.46 -23.51
N GLN A 226 -12.52 -7.46 -24.77
CA GLN A 226 -11.20 -6.95 -25.13
C GLN A 226 -11.33 -5.58 -25.79
N GLY A 227 -10.84 -4.54 -25.12
CA GLY A 227 -10.78 -3.20 -25.69
C GLY A 227 -9.91 -3.16 -26.96
N LYS A 228 -10.26 -2.29 -27.91
CA LYS A 228 -9.59 -2.20 -29.22
C LYS A 228 -8.10 -1.85 -29.13
N ALA A 229 -7.67 -1.21 -28.04
CA ALA A 229 -6.29 -0.77 -27.80
C ALA A 229 -5.61 -1.57 -26.67
N CYS A 230 -6.20 -2.67 -26.19
CA CYS A 230 -5.59 -3.50 -25.15
C CYS A 230 -4.35 -4.27 -25.63
N SER A 231 -3.40 -4.46 -24.72
CA SER A 231 -2.13 -5.12 -25.00
C SER A 231 -2.23 -6.66 -25.01
N PRO A 232 -1.36 -7.36 -25.75
CA PRO A 232 -1.31 -8.82 -25.72
C PRO A 232 -1.07 -9.41 -24.31
N MET A 233 -0.29 -8.71 -23.47
CA MET A 233 -0.05 -9.12 -22.08
C MET A 233 -1.32 -9.06 -21.23
N GLU A 234 -2.15 -8.03 -21.39
CA GLU A 234 -3.44 -7.92 -20.69
C GLU A 234 -4.39 -9.04 -21.13
N ARG A 235 -4.42 -9.37 -22.43
CA ARG A 235 -5.22 -10.51 -22.95
C ARG A 235 -4.76 -11.85 -22.37
N ALA A 236 -3.45 -12.09 -22.35
CA ALA A 236 -2.89 -13.32 -21.79
C ALA A 236 -3.19 -13.44 -20.29
N LYS A 237 -3.11 -12.32 -19.55
CA LYS A 237 -3.45 -12.28 -18.13
C LYS A 237 -4.94 -12.54 -17.90
N ALA A 238 -5.81 -11.94 -18.69
CA ALA A 238 -7.25 -12.18 -18.60
C ALA A 238 -7.60 -13.65 -18.86
N ALA A 239 -6.98 -14.27 -19.88
CA ALA A 239 -7.15 -15.70 -20.15
C ALA A 239 -6.72 -16.57 -18.95
N GLN A 240 -5.61 -16.21 -18.28
CA GLN A 240 -5.16 -16.89 -17.07
C GLN A 240 -6.18 -16.76 -15.92
N VAL A 241 -6.70 -15.56 -15.67
CA VAL A 241 -7.71 -15.32 -14.62
C VAL A 241 -8.98 -16.11 -14.90
N VAL A 242 -9.43 -16.12 -16.15
CA VAL A 242 -10.64 -16.83 -16.56
C VAL A 242 -10.46 -18.34 -16.43
N HIS A 243 -9.29 -18.88 -16.77
CA HIS A 243 -8.98 -20.30 -16.57
C HIS A 243 -9.07 -20.70 -15.10
N ASP A 244 -8.53 -19.89 -14.19
CA ASP A 244 -8.63 -20.15 -12.75
C ASP A 244 -10.10 -20.10 -12.28
N MET A 245 -10.90 -19.17 -12.82
CA MET A 245 -12.33 -19.05 -12.51
C MET A 245 -13.14 -20.24 -13.04
N THR A 246 -12.85 -20.75 -14.24
CA THR A 246 -13.57 -21.89 -14.80
C THR A 246 -13.25 -23.20 -14.10
N LEU A 247 -12.00 -23.39 -13.65
CA LEU A 247 -11.63 -24.53 -12.79
C LEU A 247 -12.44 -24.54 -11.49
N ALA A 248 -12.75 -23.36 -10.94
CA ALA A 248 -13.54 -23.24 -9.72
C ALA A 248 -15.06 -23.39 -9.96
N LYS A 249 -15.59 -22.81 -11.04
CA LYS A 249 -17.04 -22.63 -11.24
C LYS A 249 -17.69 -23.53 -12.30
N HIS A 250 -16.91 -24.14 -13.21
CA HIS A 250 -17.42 -24.94 -14.33
C HIS A 250 -18.45 -24.19 -15.21
N VAL A 251 -18.15 -22.93 -15.55
CA VAL A 251 -19.02 -22.04 -16.33
C VAL A 251 -18.48 -21.79 -17.73
N ASP A 252 -19.37 -21.52 -18.67
CA ASP A 252 -19.00 -21.16 -20.04
C ASP A 252 -18.29 -19.80 -20.10
N VAL A 253 -17.37 -19.69 -21.05
CA VAL A 253 -16.60 -18.47 -21.31
C VAL A 253 -16.86 -18.00 -22.73
N GLU A 254 -17.16 -16.72 -22.90
CA GLU A 254 -17.21 -16.08 -24.21
C GLU A 254 -16.25 -14.90 -24.28
N VAL A 255 -15.38 -14.90 -25.28
CA VAL A 255 -14.46 -13.79 -25.56
C VAL A 255 -15.03 -12.96 -26.69
N ILE A 256 -15.08 -11.63 -26.49
CA ILE A 256 -15.61 -10.66 -27.44
C ILE A 256 -14.63 -9.50 -27.55
N ALA A 257 -14.13 -9.22 -28.76
CA ALA A 257 -13.40 -8.00 -29.05
C ALA A 257 -14.36 -6.82 -29.31
N GLN A 258 -13.93 -5.61 -28.96
CA GLN A 258 -14.75 -4.40 -29.07
C GLN A 258 -15.24 -4.10 -30.50
N ASP A 259 -14.45 -4.46 -31.52
CA ASP A 259 -14.75 -4.26 -32.95
C ASP A 259 -15.73 -5.29 -33.53
N GLU A 260 -16.07 -6.33 -32.78
CA GLU A 260 -17.07 -7.31 -33.18
C GLU A 260 -18.50 -6.74 -33.06
N SER A 261 -19.38 -7.13 -33.98
CA SER A 261 -20.78 -6.69 -33.97
C SER A 261 -21.54 -7.06 -32.69
N ARG A 262 -21.13 -8.16 -32.04
CA ARG A 262 -21.70 -8.64 -30.76
C ARG A 262 -21.14 -7.93 -29.52
N SER A 263 -20.21 -6.97 -29.65
CA SER A 263 -19.64 -6.26 -28.50
C SER A 263 -20.67 -5.48 -27.68
N ARG A 264 -21.77 -5.05 -28.31
CA ARG A 264 -22.94 -4.43 -27.65
C ARG A 264 -23.57 -5.32 -26.57
N ARG A 265 -23.37 -6.63 -26.66
CA ARG A 265 -23.84 -7.56 -25.63
C ARG A 265 -23.27 -7.23 -24.24
N ILE A 266 -22.04 -6.72 -24.18
CA ILE A 266 -21.41 -6.35 -22.91
C ILE A 266 -22.07 -5.11 -22.31
N THR A 267 -22.39 -4.10 -23.13
CA THR A 267 -23.06 -2.89 -22.63
C THR A 267 -24.48 -3.17 -22.16
N GLU A 268 -25.21 -4.03 -22.88
CA GLU A 268 -26.52 -4.55 -22.46
C GLU A 268 -26.45 -5.27 -21.11
N LEU A 269 -25.42 -6.11 -20.91
CA LEU A 269 -25.25 -6.89 -19.68
C LEU A 269 -24.85 -6.03 -18.47
N LEU A 270 -24.20 -4.89 -18.69
CA LEU A 270 -23.77 -3.98 -17.61
C LEU A 270 -24.94 -3.06 -17.20
N ASP A 271 -25.41 -2.20 -18.11
CA ASP A 271 -26.35 -1.12 -17.78
C ASP A 271 -27.77 -1.31 -18.36
N GLY A 272 -28.02 -2.41 -19.08
CA GLY A 272 -29.35 -2.73 -19.64
C GLY A 272 -29.76 -1.89 -20.85
N GLY A 273 -28.88 -1.02 -21.37
CA GLY A 273 -29.11 -0.17 -22.53
C GLY A 273 -28.19 -0.48 -23.73
N ASP A 274 -28.59 -0.03 -24.92
CA ASP A 274 -27.84 -0.15 -26.19
C ASP A 274 -26.95 1.08 -26.48
N ASP A 275 -26.85 2.01 -25.52
CA ASP A 275 -26.05 3.24 -25.68
C ASP A 275 -24.55 2.96 -25.48
N SER A 276 -23.94 2.34 -26.50
CA SER A 276 -22.49 2.34 -26.65
C SER A 276 -22.01 3.77 -27.03
N PRO A 277 -21.11 4.39 -26.26
CA PRO A 277 -20.58 5.72 -26.58
C PRO A 277 -19.97 5.76 -27.98
N ARG A 278 -20.37 6.75 -28.79
CA ARG A 278 -19.84 6.94 -30.16
C ARG A 278 -18.34 7.21 -30.19
N ASP A 279 -17.81 7.83 -29.13
CA ASP A 279 -16.41 8.25 -29.01
C ASP A 279 -15.49 7.21 -28.32
N GLY A 280 -16.00 6.00 -28.09
CA GLY A 280 -15.32 4.92 -27.37
C GLY A 280 -15.44 5.02 -25.85
N PHE A 281 -14.89 4.04 -25.14
CA PHE A 281 -14.91 3.97 -23.69
C PHE A 281 -13.63 4.58 -23.11
N ARG A 282 -13.79 5.50 -22.16
CA ARG A 282 -12.67 6.21 -21.52
C ARG A 282 -12.90 6.26 -20.03
N GLN A 283 -12.19 5.41 -19.32
CA GLN A 283 -12.19 5.44 -17.86
C GLN A 283 -10.78 5.34 -17.32
N ARG A 284 -10.44 6.25 -16.40
CA ARG A 284 -9.11 6.25 -15.77
C ARG A 284 -8.89 4.94 -15.01
N ARG A 285 -7.67 4.41 -15.04
CA ARG A 285 -7.29 3.24 -14.26
C ARG A 285 -7.40 3.58 -12.76
N PRO A 286 -7.82 2.63 -11.90
CA PRO A 286 -7.96 2.84 -10.45
C PRO A 286 -6.61 2.85 -9.71
N MET A 287 -5.55 3.30 -10.39
CA MET A 287 -4.20 3.46 -9.87
C MET A 287 -3.58 4.69 -10.51
N ALA A 288 -3.00 5.56 -9.69
CA ALA A 288 -2.33 6.78 -10.13
C ALA A 288 -1.14 6.45 -11.02
N ALA A 289 -1.04 7.18 -12.12
CA ALA A 289 -0.02 6.92 -13.10
C ALA A 289 1.37 7.33 -12.59
N ALA A 290 2.40 6.52 -12.81
CA ALA A 290 3.77 7.04 -12.70
C ALA A 290 4.05 8.15 -13.72
N ALA A 291 3.19 8.36 -14.73
CA ALA A 291 3.21 9.54 -15.58
C ALA A 291 2.86 10.82 -14.80
N SER A 292 2.00 10.80 -13.77
CA SER A 292 1.90 11.91 -12.80
C SER A 292 3.24 12.14 -12.05
N ARG A 293 4.10 11.10 -12.00
CA ARG A 293 5.46 11.13 -11.43
C ARG A 293 6.58 11.37 -12.48
N ARG A 294 6.30 11.32 -13.80
CA ARG A 294 7.29 11.32 -14.91
C ARG A 294 6.89 12.14 -16.15
N SER A 295 5.72 12.79 -16.16
CA SER A 295 5.30 13.76 -17.19
C SER A 295 6.16 15.00 -17.07
N ALA A 296 7.41 14.85 -17.47
CA ALA A 296 8.47 15.81 -17.35
C ALA A 296 9.62 15.38 -18.27
N GLY A 297 9.30 15.02 -19.52
CA GLY A 297 10.30 15.10 -20.60
C GLY A 297 10.78 16.55 -20.80
N ASP A 298 10.02 17.53 -20.30
CA ASP A 298 10.34 18.97 -20.36
C ASP A 298 9.92 19.77 -19.10
N ALA A 299 9.50 19.12 -17.99
CA ALA A 299 9.22 19.81 -16.74
C ALA A 299 10.39 19.63 -15.77
N VAL A 300 10.84 20.73 -15.16
CA VAL A 300 11.91 20.74 -14.15
C VAL A 300 11.63 19.67 -13.10
N GLN A 301 12.44 18.60 -13.03
CA GLN A 301 12.34 17.63 -11.94
C GLN A 301 12.41 18.41 -10.62
N ARG A 302 11.42 18.21 -9.75
CA ARG A 302 11.42 18.88 -8.44
C ARG A 302 12.76 18.57 -7.78
N PRO A 303 13.53 19.60 -7.36
CA PRO A 303 14.85 19.38 -6.81
C PRO A 303 14.74 18.48 -5.59
N ARG A 304 15.68 17.55 -5.46
CA ARG A 304 15.77 16.67 -4.29
C ARG A 304 16.05 17.53 -3.07
N LYS A 305 15.31 17.34 -1.98
CA LYS A 305 15.49 18.13 -0.76
C LYS A 305 15.82 17.22 0.42
N LEU A 306 16.76 17.65 1.25
CA LEU A 306 17.08 16.99 2.51
C LEU A 306 16.73 17.93 3.65
N PHE A 307 15.91 17.45 4.57
CA PHE A 307 15.56 18.16 5.81
C PHE A 307 16.09 17.39 7.01
N ARG A 308 16.46 18.11 8.07
CA ARG A 308 16.87 17.57 9.37
C ARG A 308 15.81 17.92 10.40
N LEU A 309 15.37 16.90 11.13
CA LEU A 309 14.50 17.00 12.29
C LEU A 309 15.38 16.80 13.53
N SER A 310 15.64 17.89 14.26
CA SER A 310 16.56 17.91 15.40
C SER A 310 15.97 18.65 16.58
N ASP A 311 16.20 18.18 17.80
CA ASP A 311 15.89 18.92 19.03
C ASP A 311 17.12 19.51 19.74
N ALA A 312 18.30 19.48 19.10
CA ALA A 312 19.56 19.97 19.66
C ALA A 312 19.51 21.46 20.09
N SER A 313 18.59 22.24 19.53
CA SER A 313 18.36 23.65 19.90
C SER A 313 17.52 23.83 21.18
N GLY A 314 17.10 22.74 21.83
CA GLY A 314 16.21 22.71 22.98
C GLY A 314 14.72 22.64 22.62
N HIS A 315 14.38 22.70 21.34
CA HIS A 315 13.05 22.45 20.79
C HIS A 315 13.17 21.77 19.43
N LEU A 316 12.15 21.01 19.03
CA LEU A 316 12.13 20.27 17.78
C LEU A 316 12.05 21.23 16.58
N THR A 317 13.08 21.27 15.75
CA THR A 317 13.14 22.05 14.51
C THR A 317 13.16 21.15 13.28
N PHE A 318 12.62 21.66 12.17
CA PHE A 318 12.57 20.96 10.88
C PHE A 318 13.18 21.85 9.80
N ASP A 319 14.49 21.69 9.59
CA ASP A 319 15.32 22.61 8.83
C ASP A 319 15.77 22.02 7.50
N LEU A 320 15.82 22.84 6.44
CA LEU A 320 16.31 22.45 5.12
C LEU A 320 17.84 22.40 5.14
N VAL A 321 18.42 21.22 4.93
CA VAL A 321 19.87 20.98 4.87
C VAL A 321 20.38 21.11 3.44
N LYS A 322 19.65 20.57 2.47
CA LYS A 322 19.99 20.63 1.04
C LYS A 322 18.76 20.91 0.19
N ASP A 323 18.90 21.82 -0.77
CA ASP A 323 17.92 22.11 -1.82
C ASP A 323 18.57 21.83 -3.19
N GLY A 324 18.51 20.57 -3.63
CA GLY A 324 19.22 20.07 -4.80
C GLY A 324 20.65 19.58 -4.51
N GLY A 325 21.31 19.11 -5.57
CA GLY A 325 22.69 18.58 -5.50
C GLY A 325 22.81 17.12 -5.03
N ARG A 326 24.05 16.66 -4.87
CA ARG A 326 24.36 15.30 -4.41
C ARG A 326 24.06 15.16 -2.92
N ILE A 327 23.20 14.21 -2.58
CA ILE A 327 22.93 13.77 -1.21
C ILE A 327 23.71 12.48 -0.99
N SER A 328 24.36 12.33 0.15
CA SER A 328 25.22 11.20 0.47
C SER A 328 25.07 10.82 1.93
N GLN A 329 25.60 9.65 2.31
CA GLN A 329 25.56 9.20 3.69
C GLN A 329 26.30 10.15 4.67
N ALA A 330 27.26 10.94 4.17
CA ALA A 330 27.96 11.94 4.97
C ALA A 330 27.08 13.13 5.39
N ASP A 331 25.91 13.31 4.75
CA ASP A 331 24.96 14.37 5.08
C ASP A 331 23.99 13.97 6.20
N LEU A 332 24.05 12.71 6.65
CA LEU A 332 23.15 12.11 7.63
C LEU A 332 23.89 11.98 8.97
N ASP A 333 23.54 12.85 9.92
CA ASP A 333 24.07 12.81 11.29
C ASP A 333 23.34 11.73 12.11
N GLY A 334 24.09 10.79 12.67
CA GLY A 334 23.52 9.69 13.47
C GLY A 334 22.76 10.11 14.71
N ASN A 335 22.82 11.39 15.10
CA ASN A 335 22.12 11.93 16.25
C ASN A 335 20.73 12.52 15.92
N ASP A 336 20.26 12.46 14.68
CA ASP A 336 18.97 13.07 14.30
C ASP A 336 18.17 12.22 13.29
N VAL A 337 16.96 12.70 12.98
CA VAL A 337 16.10 12.16 11.92
C VAL A 337 16.16 13.04 10.69
N PHE A 338 16.24 12.45 9.51
CA PHE A 338 16.28 13.17 8.24
C PHE A 338 15.09 12.80 7.35
N LEU A 339 14.54 13.79 6.64
CA LEU A 339 13.55 13.59 5.59
C LEU A 339 14.19 13.92 4.24
N LEU A 340 14.29 12.91 3.39
CA LEU A 340 14.73 13.03 2.01
C LEU A 340 13.50 13.04 1.09
N ASP A 341 13.27 14.16 0.42
CA ASP A 341 12.37 14.26 -0.72
C ASP A 341 13.16 13.91 -2.00
N ASP A 342 12.93 12.73 -2.57
CA ASP A 342 13.50 12.32 -3.87
C ASP A 342 12.64 12.77 -5.06
N GLY A 343 11.99 13.93 -4.91
CA GLY A 343 11.15 14.55 -5.93
C GLY A 343 9.83 13.82 -6.10
N SER A 344 9.60 13.25 -7.29
CA SER A 344 8.39 12.49 -7.59
C SER A 344 8.50 10.99 -7.32
N ARG A 345 9.69 10.50 -6.91
CA ARG A 345 9.95 9.07 -6.70
C ARG A 345 9.49 8.57 -5.34
N GLY A 346 9.68 9.34 -4.28
CA GLY A 346 9.32 8.95 -2.92
C GLY A 346 9.86 9.92 -1.87
N VAL A 347 9.31 9.80 -0.66
CA VAL A 347 9.84 10.45 0.55
C VAL A 347 10.45 9.37 1.43
N TRP A 348 11.70 9.58 1.84
CA TRP A 348 12.44 8.69 2.72
C TRP A 348 12.67 9.37 4.06
N ILE A 349 12.51 8.60 5.13
CA ILE A 349 12.85 9.00 6.49
C ILE A 349 14.04 8.17 6.91
N TRP A 350 15.13 8.82 7.29
CA TRP A 350 16.31 8.15 7.85
C TRP A 350 16.38 8.46 9.33
N GLU A 351 16.40 7.42 10.16
CA GLU A 351 16.41 7.50 11.61
C GLU A 351 17.83 7.19 12.13
N GLY A 352 18.51 8.21 12.66
CA GLY A 352 19.81 8.05 13.32
C GLY A 352 19.70 7.21 14.59
N VAL A 353 20.72 6.39 14.88
CA VAL A 353 20.69 5.56 16.11
C VAL A 353 20.67 6.42 17.39
N GLY A 354 21.36 7.55 17.37
CA GLY A 354 21.46 8.54 18.44
C GLY A 354 20.32 9.56 18.48
N ALA A 355 19.38 9.50 17.52
CA ALA A 355 18.23 10.42 17.48
C ALA A 355 17.39 10.36 18.75
N SER A 356 16.88 11.52 19.15
CA SER A 356 16.13 11.69 20.39
C SER A 356 14.79 10.96 20.36
N ARG A 357 14.20 10.71 21.54
CA ARG A 357 12.85 10.12 21.61
C ARG A 357 11.81 11.00 20.96
N GLN A 358 11.94 12.32 21.12
CA GLN A 358 11.01 13.29 20.57
C GLN A 358 11.08 13.29 19.04
N GLU A 359 12.28 13.20 18.46
CA GLU A 359 12.46 13.08 17.01
C GLU A 359 11.88 11.78 16.47
N LYS A 360 12.24 10.64 17.09
CA LYS A 360 11.76 9.29 16.72
C LYS A 360 10.24 9.13 16.85
N ALA A 361 9.59 9.83 17.79
CA ALA A 361 8.14 9.83 17.90
C ALA A 361 7.44 10.74 16.87
N SER A 362 8.14 11.74 16.34
CA SER A 362 7.52 12.81 15.54
C SER A 362 7.69 12.65 14.03
N TRP A 363 8.54 11.73 13.56
CA TRP A 363 8.84 11.64 12.13
C TRP A 363 7.59 11.43 11.26
N LEU A 364 6.62 10.62 11.70
CA LEU A 364 5.43 10.30 10.90
C LEU A 364 4.52 11.53 10.76
N SER A 365 4.33 12.27 11.85
CA SER A 365 3.52 13.49 11.84
C SER A 365 4.18 14.58 11.00
N VAL A 366 5.51 14.72 11.09
CA VAL A 366 6.33 15.62 10.28
C VAL A 366 6.25 15.25 8.79
N ALA A 367 6.43 13.97 8.44
CA ALA A 367 6.34 13.50 7.06
C ALA A 367 4.95 13.75 6.45
N GLN A 368 3.88 13.47 7.22
CA GLN A 368 2.52 13.77 6.79
C GLN A 368 2.27 15.27 6.64
N ALA A 369 2.77 16.10 7.56
CA ALA A 369 2.66 17.55 7.47
C ALA A 369 3.40 18.09 6.25
N TYR A 370 4.59 17.55 5.96
CA TYR A 370 5.37 17.87 4.77
C TYR A 370 4.61 17.54 3.49
N ILE A 371 4.04 16.33 3.39
CA ILE A 371 3.23 15.91 2.24
C ILE A 371 1.99 16.80 2.07
N ARG A 372 1.30 17.15 3.17
CA ARG A 372 0.16 18.11 3.13
C ARG A 372 0.59 19.48 2.63
N ARG A 373 1.76 19.97 3.05
CA ARG A 373 2.33 21.24 2.58
C ARG A 373 2.63 21.20 1.08
N LEU A 374 3.22 20.11 0.58
CA LEU A 374 3.45 19.91 -0.85
C LEU A 374 2.12 19.97 -1.64
N GLN A 375 1.09 19.27 -1.16
CA GLN A 375 -0.26 19.30 -1.75
C GLN A 375 -0.86 20.71 -1.78
N SER A 376 -0.68 21.51 -0.72
CA SER A 376 -1.17 22.89 -0.69
C SER A 376 -0.44 23.82 -1.67
N GLY A 377 0.85 23.57 -1.93
CA GLY A 377 1.66 24.33 -2.89
C GLY A 377 1.42 23.96 -4.34
N SER A 378 0.90 22.76 -4.60
CA SER A 378 0.48 22.29 -5.93
C SER A 378 -0.85 21.53 -5.78
N PRO A 379 -1.99 22.23 -5.80
CA PRO A 379 -3.31 21.62 -5.60
C PRO A 379 -3.63 20.53 -6.63
N ASP A 380 -3.10 20.68 -7.85
CA ASP A 380 -3.25 19.71 -8.94
C ASP A 380 -2.26 18.53 -8.83
N GLY A 381 -1.25 18.62 -7.96
CA GLY A 381 -0.26 17.57 -7.75
C GLY A 381 -0.79 16.46 -6.85
N GLU A 382 -0.60 15.19 -7.20
CA GLU A 382 -1.07 14.04 -6.38
C GLU A 382 -0.07 13.72 -5.23
N HIS A 383 0.36 14.72 -4.46
CA HIS A 383 1.44 14.58 -3.48
C HIS A 383 1.10 13.65 -2.31
N HIS A 384 -0.18 13.55 -1.94
CA HIS A 384 -0.66 12.62 -0.92
C HIS A 384 -0.43 11.14 -1.28
N LEU A 385 -0.19 10.84 -2.56
CA LEU A 385 0.08 9.50 -3.09
C LEU A 385 1.57 9.14 -3.14
N VAL A 386 2.47 10.06 -2.74
CA VAL A 386 3.91 9.79 -2.78
C VAL A 386 4.25 8.66 -1.80
N PRO A 387 5.00 7.62 -2.23
CA PRO A 387 5.46 6.57 -1.35
C PRO A 387 6.27 7.13 -0.18
N LEU A 388 6.04 6.59 1.03
CA LEU A 388 6.72 6.99 2.24
C LEU A 388 7.40 5.75 2.84
N ALA A 389 8.71 5.84 3.05
CA ALA A 389 9.48 4.76 3.65
C ALA A 389 10.39 5.28 4.77
N LYS A 390 10.59 4.46 5.82
CA LYS A 390 11.50 4.73 6.94
C LYS A 390 12.61 3.69 6.99
N VAL A 391 13.86 4.16 7.06
CA VAL A 391 15.06 3.35 7.27
C VAL A 391 15.77 3.76 8.56
N ARG A 392 16.44 2.81 9.21
CA ARG A 392 17.27 3.05 10.39
C ARG A 392 18.75 3.01 10.02
N GLN A 393 19.55 3.88 10.62
CA GLN A 393 21.00 3.89 10.43
C GLN A 393 21.63 2.51 10.67
N GLY A 394 22.47 2.06 9.73
CA GLY A 394 23.13 0.75 9.76
C GLY A 394 22.30 -0.41 9.21
N ASN A 395 21.03 -0.17 8.89
CA ASN A 395 20.11 -1.12 8.23
C ASN A 395 19.47 -0.49 6.99
N GLU A 396 20.22 0.35 6.27
CA GLU A 396 19.74 1.00 5.05
C GLU A 396 19.39 -0.02 3.96
N SER A 397 18.18 0.05 3.41
CA SER A 397 17.78 -0.79 2.28
C SER A 397 18.52 -0.41 1.00
N ARG A 398 18.56 -1.34 0.04
CA ARG A 398 19.12 -1.07 -1.29
C ARG A 398 18.39 0.06 -2.01
N ALA A 399 17.07 0.15 -1.83
CA ALA A 399 16.25 1.21 -2.41
C ALA A 399 16.64 2.58 -1.84
N PHE A 400 16.83 2.69 -0.52
CA PHE A 400 17.30 3.93 0.10
C PHE A 400 18.72 4.31 -0.34
N LEU A 401 19.64 3.35 -0.36
CA LEU A 401 21.01 3.59 -0.84
C LEU A 401 21.02 4.05 -2.31
N GLY A 402 20.16 3.46 -3.14
CA GLY A 402 19.93 3.92 -4.51
C GLY A 402 19.35 5.33 -4.57
N ALA A 403 18.39 5.65 -3.70
CA ALA A 403 17.79 6.98 -3.62
C ALA A 403 18.85 8.04 -3.29
N ILE A 404 19.70 7.84 -2.26
CA ILE A 404 20.76 8.81 -1.95
C ILE A 404 21.83 8.86 -3.06
N ALA A 405 22.23 7.71 -3.63
CA ALA A 405 23.28 7.64 -4.64
C ALA A 405 22.87 8.13 -6.04
N ALA A 406 21.58 8.26 -6.34
CA ALA A 406 21.09 8.74 -7.63
C ALA A 406 21.58 10.18 -7.90
N CYS A 407 22.55 10.32 -8.80
CA CYS A 407 23.13 11.57 -9.28
C CYS A 407 23.12 11.59 -10.80
#